data_AF-A0A6S6SNE9-F1
#
_entry.id   AF-A0A6S6SNE9-F1
#
_cell.length_a   1.000
_cell.length_b   1.000
_cell.length_c   1.000
_cell.angle_alpha   90.00
_cell.angle_beta   90.00
_cell.angle_gamma   90.00
#
_symmetry.space_group_name_H-M   'P 1'
#
loop_
_entity.id
_entity.type
_entity.pdbx_description
1 polymer ?
#
loop_
_entity_poly.entity_id
_entity_poly.type
_entity_poly.pdbx_seq_one_letter_code
_entity_poly.pdbx_strand_id
1 'polypeptide(L)'
;METPNNTIFEAGAVFYTEKEGKFSLFKLIKHDVEFKTYHVKIYTPVDLLPQKEDLDKLPVMAYHAPIDESGFENPQLLATTEIKDNDLIGYLEYIKQTGNIDEVIQYASKYYQEAYQLNNQKEYEQAIAKYSKAIELIPNFFEAIDNRAFSKMDLGHWEAAAEDFKLSLSVNPDSFLAIFSIGECYFKATEYAKAKEYFEQAAVLDPDHQLPKQFLAQTLEQMKS
;
A
#
# COMPACT_ATOMS: atom_id res chain seq x y z
N MET A 1 -39.01 -7.08 28.50
CA MET A 1 -38.04 -6.05 28.09
C MET A 1 -37.53 -6.52 26.74
N GLU A 2 -38.04 -5.93 25.67
CA GLU A 2 -37.54 -6.22 24.32
C GLU A 2 -36.09 -5.77 24.26
N THR A 3 -35.21 -6.68 23.86
CA THR A 3 -33.84 -6.32 23.49
C THR A 3 -33.93 -5.22 22.43
N PRO A 4 -33.22 -4.09 22.58
CA PRO A 4 -33.15 -3.11 21.50
C PRO A 4 -32.71 -3.86 20.24
N ASN A 5 -33.33 -3.56 19.10
CA ASN A 5 -32.85 -4.01 17.80
C ASN A 5 -31.38 -3.56 17.67
N ASN A 6 -30.44 -4.43 18.05
CA ASN A 6 -29.03 -4.21 17.86
C ASN A 6 -28.80 -4.37 16.35
N THR A 7 -28.95 -3.27 15.61
CA THR A 7 -28.58 -3.25 14.20
C THR A 7 -27.05 -3.40 14.15
N ILE A 8 -26.60 -4.64 13.95
CA ILE A 8 -25.20 -4.92 13.69
C ILE A 8 -24.92 -4.45 12.27
N PHE A 9 -23.98 -3.52 12.13
CA PHE A 9 -23.54 -3.05 10.82
C PHE A 9 -22.35 -3.88 10.34
N GLU A 10 -22.28 -4.10 9.04
CA GLU A 10 -21.14 -4.73 8.39
C GLU A 10 -20.12 -3.70 7.92
N ALA A 11 -18.87 -4.13 7.74
CA ALA A 11 -17.81 -3.29 7.17
C ALA A 11 -18.25 -2.64 5.84
N GLY A 12 -18.00 -1.34 5.70
CA GLY A 12 -18.46 -0.53 4.57
C GLY A 12 -19.81 0.17 4.78
N ALA A 13 -20.54 -0.17 5.85
CA ALA A 13 -21.73 0.57 6.26
C ALA A 13 -21.38 2.03 6.59
N VAL A 14 -22.10 2.95 5.96
CA VAL A 14 -22.17 4.35 6.35
C VAL A 14 -23.48 4.54 7.10
N PHE A 15 -23.38 4.89 8.36
CA PHE A 15 -24.51 5.07 9.26
C PHE A 15 -24.41 6.40 10.00
N TYR A 16 -25.49 6.81 10.63
CA TYR A 16 -25.55 8.09 11.34
C TYR A 16 -26.32 8.00 12.64
N THR A 17 -26.04 8.95 13.52
CA THR A 17 -26.87 9.28 14.68
C THR A 17 -27.38 10.72 14.54
N GLU A 18 -28.58 10.99 15.04
CA GLU A 18 -29.18 12.33 15.00
C GLU A 18 -29.32 12.88 16.42
N LYS A 19 -28.88 14.13 16.62
CA LYS A 19 -29.11 14.87 17.85
C LYS A 19 -29.40 16.33 17.54
N GLU A 20 -30.54 16.83 18.03
CA GLU A 20 -30.95 18.24 17.88
C GLU A 20 -30.95 18.72 16.41
N GLY A 21 -31.37 17.84 15.48
CA GLY A 21 -31.41 18.13 14.04
C GLY A 21 -30.04 18.11 13.34
N LYS A 22 -28.98 17.66 14.01
CA LYS A 22 -27.66 17.44 13.40
C LYS A 22 -27.36 15.96 13.25
N PHE A 23 -26.77 15.61 12.11
CA PHE A 23 -26.40 14.24 11.78
C PHE A 23 -24.90 14.04 11.92
N SER A 24 -24.49 13.11 12.77
CA SER A 24 -23.10 12.64 12.86
C SER A 24 -22.99 11.35 12.03
N LEU A 25 -22.11 11.34 11.03
CA LEU A 25 -21.95 10.21 10.13
C LEU A 25 -20.65 9.45 10.40
N PHE A 26 -20.73 8.15 10.21
CA PHE A 26 -19.65 7.21 10.45
C PHE A 26 -19.58 6.21 9.31
N LYS A 27 -18.38 5.88 8.85
CA LYS A 27 -18.15 4.71 7.99
C LYS A 27 -17.49 3.62 8.79
N LEU A 28 -18.16 2.48 8.92
CA LEU A 28 -17.62 1.30 9.59
C LEU A 28 -16.52 0.68 8.74
N ILE A 29 -15.31 0.61 9.31
CA ILE A 29 -14.15 -0.03 8.69
C ILE A 29 -14.06 -1.49 9.11
N LYS A 30 -14.22 -1.74 10.42
CA LYS A 30 -14.20 -3.08 11.01
C LYS A 30 -15.07 -3.12 12.25
N HIS A 31 -15.76 -4.23 12.44
CA HIS A 31 -16.38 -4.59 13.70
C HIS A 31 -15.50 -5.63 14.41
N ASP A 32 -14.97 -5.25 15.56
CA ASP A 32 -14.35 -6.18 16.49
C ASP A 32 -15.44 -6.75 17.42
N VAL A 33 -15.88 -7.96 17.11
CA VAL A 33 -16.97 -8.64 17.82
C VAL A 33 -16.56 -9.03 19.25
N GLU A 34 -15.28 -9.35 19.47
CA GLU A 34 -14.76 -9.76 20.78
C GLU A 34 -14.84 -8.59 21.76
N PHE A 35 -14.41 -7.41 21.32
CA PHE A 35 -14.40 -6.19 22.13
C PHE A 35 -15.63 -5.30 21.93
N LYS A 36 -16.63 -5.75 21.17
CA LYS A 36 -17.84 -4.98 20.82
C LYS A 36 -17.54 -3.56 20.35
N THR A 37 -16.50 -3.44 19.52
CA THR A 37 -15.94 -2.16 19.12
C THR A 37 -16.06 -1.98 17.62
N TYR A 38 -16.61 -0.84 17.21
CA TYR A 38 -16.58 -0.39 15.83
C TYR A 38 -15.35 0.49 15.60
N HIS A 39 -14.52 0.09 14.65
CA HIS A 39 -13.50 0.97 14.08
C HIS A 39 -14.13 1.76 12.94
N VAL A 40 -14.30 3.06 13.16
CA VAL A 40 -15.01 3.93 12.21
C VAL A 40 -14.13 5.06 11.72
N LYS A 41 -14.40 5.50 10.49
CA LYS A 41 -14.04 6.83 10.00
C LYS A 41 -15.20 7.79 10.31
N ILE A 42 -14.89 8.98 10.81
CA ILE A 42 -15.89 9.96 11.25
C ILE A 42 -15.90 11.16 10.31
N TYR A 43 -17.08 11.49 9.80
CA TYR A 43 -17.27 12.69 8.99
C TYR A 43 -17.65 13.88 9.88
N THR A 44 -17.38 15.10 9.38
CA THR A 44 -17.88 16.32 10.02
C THR A 44 -19.40 16.29 10.05
N PRO A 45 -20.05 16.58 11.20
CA PRO A 45 -21.51 16.61 11.29
C PRO A 45 -22.15 17.57 10.29
N VAL A 46 -23.33 17.20 9.80
CA VAL A 46 -24.09 17.95 8.79
C VAL A 46 -25.51 18.25 9.27
N ASP A 47 -26.09 19.33 8.76
CA ASP A 47 -27.46 19.74 9.09
C ASP A 47 -28.52 19.01 8.25
N LEU A 48 -28.13 18.37 7.15
CA LEU A 48 -29.01 17.61 6.26
C LEU A 48 -28.35 16.28 5.90
N LEU A 49 -29.13 15.19 5.91
CA LEU A 49 -28.63 13.88 5.51
C LEU A 49 -28.19 13.89 4.03
N PRO A 50 -26.92 13.51 3.75
CA PRO A 50 -26.40 13.46 2.40
C PRO A 50 -26.98 12.26 1.64
N GLN A 51 -27.00 12.36 0.31
CA GLN A 51 -27.25 11.20 -0.55
C GLN A 51 -26.01 10.32 -0.63
N LYS A 52 -26.18 9.05 -1.02
CA LYS A 52 -25.10 8.07 -1.11
C LYS A 52 -23.96 8.55 -2.01
N GLU A 53 -24.29 9.25 -3.09
CA GLU A 53 -23.35 9.74 -4.11
C GLU A 53 -22.47 10.90 -3.61
N ASP A 54 -22.83 11.53 -2.50
CA ASP A 54 -22.12 12.66 -1.91
C ASP A 54 -21.21 12.26 -0.75
N LEU A 55 -21.27 11.00 -0.30
CA LEU A 55 -20.52 10.51 0.86
C LEU A 55 -19.00 10.66 0.72
N ASP A 56 -18.46 10.45 -0.48
CA ASP A 56 -17.02 10.61 -0.76
C ASP A 56 -16.54 12.08 -0.70
N LYS A 57 -17.46 13.04 -0.74
CA LYS A 57 -17.18 14.49 -0.73
C LYS A 57 -17.25 15.07 0.67
N LEU A 58 -17.75 14.31 1.65
CA LEU A 58 -17.93 14.79 3.01
C LEU A 58 -16.57 15.09 3.66
N PRO A 59 -16.42 16.23 4.36
CA PRO A 59 -15.23 16.50 5.15
C PRO A 59 -15.04 15.43 6.22
N VAL A 60 -13.81 14.95 6.37
CA VAL A 60 -13.45 13.94 7.37
C VAL A 60 -13.00 14.64 8.64
N MET A 61 -13.63 14.32 9.77
CA MET A 61 -13.26 14.84 11.10
C MET A 61 -12.19 13.96 11.76
N ALA A 62 -12.33 12.64 11.64
CA ALA A 62 -11.34 11.67 12.12
C ALA A 62 -11.21 10.52 11.15
N TYR A 63 -9.98 10.19 10.76
CA TYR A 63 -9.70 9.08 9.83
C TYR A 63 -9.85 7.70 10.47
N HIS A 64 -9.87 7.63 11.79
CA HIS A 64 -10.12 6.43 12.57
C HIS A 64 -10.49 6.79 14.00
N ALA A 65 -11.44 6.05 14.57
CA ALA A 65 -11.68 5.98 16.00
C ALA A 65 -12.25 4.59 16.34
N PRO A 66 -11.73 3.90 17.38
CA PRO A 66 -12.41 2.79 18.00
C PRO A 66 -13.53 3.32 18.93
N ILE A 67 -14.77 2.89 18.71
CA ILE A 67 -15.92 3.29 19.52
C ILE A 67 -16.72 2.04 19.89
N ASP A 68 -17.06 1.88 21.16
CA ASP A 68 -17.95 0.80 21.63
C ASP A 68 -19.31 0.88 20.90
N GLU A 69 -19.90 -0.27 20.57
CA GLU A 69 -21.21 -0.35 19.90
C GLU A 69 -22.30 0.47 20.61
N SER A 70 -22.26 0.52 21.94
CA SER A 70 -23.22 1.29 22.75
C SER A 70 -22.98 2.80 22.72
N GLY A 71 -21.87 3.25 22.12
CA GLY A 71 -21.52 4.66 21.95
C GLY A 71 -22.35 5.38 20.88
N PHE A 72 -23.16 4.66 20.10
CA PHE A 72 -24.01 5.24 19.07
C PHE A 72 -25.48 5.27 19.52
N GLU A 73 -26.02 6.48 19.70
CA GLU A 73 -27.42 6.68 20.09
C GLU A 73 -28.35 6.54 18.86
N ASN A 74 -29.16 5.47 18.85
CA ASN A 74 -30.14 5.16 17.80
C ASN A 74 -29.55 5.21 16.36
N PRO A 75 -28.49 4.43 16.06
CA PRO A 75 -27.82 4.54 14.78
C PRO A 75 -28.70 4.00 13.66
N GLN A 76 -28.68 4.68 12.52
CA GLN A 76 -29.44 4.32 11.33
C GLN A 76 -28.50 4.14 10.14
N LEU A 77 -28.69 3.05 9.39
CA LEU A 77 -27.96 2.83 8.14
C LEU A 77 -28.38 3.88 7.10
N LEU A 78 -27.39 4.54 6.49
CA LEU A 78 -27.62 5.42 5.35
C LEU A 78 -27.34 4.67 4.03
N ALA A 79 -26.19 4.00 3.93
CA ALA A 79 -25.81 3.24 2.76
C ALA A 79 -24.71 2.22 3.08
N THR A 80 -24.53 1.21 2.24
CA THR A 80 -23.32 0.38 2.23
C THR A 80 -22.47 0.75 1.01
N THR A 81 -21.18 0.99 1.25
CA THR A 81 -20.20 1.39 0.24
C THR A 81 -18.94 0.55 0.35
N GLU A 82 -18.23 0.35 -0.75
CA GLU A 82 -16.91 -0.29 -0.72
C GLU A 82 -15.94 0.49 0.17
N ILE A 83 -15.11 -0.22 0.94
CA ILE A 83 -14.01 0.39 1.69
C ILE A 83 -12.86 0.68 0.72
N LYS A 84 -12.59 1.97 0.53
CA LYS A 84 -11.52 2.45 -0.34
C LYS A 84 -10.25 2.68 0.47
N ASP A 85 -9.13 2.82 -0.24
CA ASP A 85 -7.84 3.08 0.41
C ASP A 85 -7.83 4.36 1.27
N ASN A 86 -8.60 5.39 0.90
CA ASN A 86 -8.72 6.63 1.67
C ASN A 86 -9.58 6.48 2.95
N ASP A 87 -10.30 5.37 3.11
CA ASP A 87 -11.03 5.03 4.32
C ASP A 87 -10.14 4.30 5.32
N LEU A 88 -9.10 3.63 4.82
CA LEU A 88 -8.19 2.81 5.61
C LEU A 88 -7.03 3.58 6.24
N ILE A 89 -6.80 4.85 5.87
CA ILE A 89 -5.62 5.65 6.31
C ILE A 89 -5.41 5.58 7.82
N GLY A 90 -6.43 5.96 8.61
CA GLY A 90 -6.30 5.95 10.07
C GLY A 90 -6.28 4.54 10.65
N TYR A 91 -7.02 3.62 10.03
CA TYR A 91 -7.12 2.25 10.51
C TYR A 91 -5.80 1.47 10.35
N LEU A 92 -5.14 1.62 9.20
CA LEU A 92 -3.84 1.00 8.93
C LEU A 92 -2.76 1.52 9.87
N GLU A 93 -2.78 2.82 10.18
CA GLU A 93 -1.86 3.39 11.17
C GLU A 93 -2.14 2.85 12.58
N TYR A 94 -3.42 2.71 12.96
CA TYR A 94 -3.81 2.10 14.22
C TYR A 94 -3.32 0.65 14.38
N ILE A 95 -3.51 -0.21 13.38
CA ILE A 95 -3.06 -1.62 13.48
C ILE A 95 -1.53 -1.73 13.50
N LYS A 96 -0.81 -0.82 12.82
CA LYS A 96 0.66 -0.71 12.91
C LYS A 96 1.10 -0.38 14.33
N GLN A 97 0.48 0.63 14.96
CA GLN A 97 0.87 1.09 16.30
C GLN A 97 0.50 0.12 17.41
N THR A 98 -0.60 -0.61 17.26
CA THR A 98 -1.06 -1.59 18.25
C THR A 98 -0.35 -2.94 18.13
N GLY A 99 0.49 -3.14 17.12
CA GLY A 99 1.23 -4.39 16.92
C GLY A 99 0.34 -5.55 16.48
N ASN A 100 -0.81 -5.27 15.84
CA ASN A 100 -1.66 -6.30 15.23
C ASN A 100 -1.01 -6.77 13.92
N ILE A 101 0.07 -7.53 14.06
CA ILE A 101 0.97 -7.95 12.97
C ILE A 101 0.20 -8.78 11.93
N ASP A 102 -0.70 -9.67 12.37
CA ASP A 102 -1.45 -10.54 11.46
C ASP A 102 -2.31 -9.72 10.48
N GLU A 103 -2.96 -8.67 10.97
CA GLU A 103 -3.79 -7.81 10.13
C GLU A 103 -2.94 -6.90 9.23
N VAL A 104 -1.81 -6.40 9.74
CA VAL A 104 -0.82 -5.68 8.92
C VAL A 104 -0.34 -6.56 7.77
N ILE A 105 -0.02 -7.83 8.02
CA ILE A 105 0.39 -8.80 7.00
C ILE A 105 -0.73 -9.05 5.99
N GLN A 106 -1.98 -9.19 6.45
CA GLN A 106 -3.12 -9.38 5.55
C GLN A 106 -3.30 -8.20 4.59
N TYR A 107 -3.27 -6.95 5.08
CA TYR A 107 -3.39 -5.78 4.22
C TYR A 107 -2.17 -5.59 3.30
N ALA A 108 -0.95 -5.81 3.80
CA ALA A 108 0.26 -5.75 2.98
C ALA A 108 0.22 -6.79 1.84
N SER A 109 -0.19 -8.02 2.15
CA SER A 109 -0.37 -9.10 1.17
C SER A 109 -1.44 -8.75 0.15
N LYS A 110 -2.57 -8.18 0.58
CA LYS A 110 -3.63 -7.71 -0.32
C LYS A 110 -3.09 -6.67 -1.31
N TYR A 111 -2.38 -5.65 -0.82
CA TYR A 111 -1.80 -4.62 -1.67
C TYR A 111 -0.75 -5.17 -2.64
N TYR A 112 0.08 -6.11 -2.18
CA TYR A 112 1.05 -6.80 -3.04
C TYR A 112 0.35 -7.59 -4.16
N GLN A 113 -0.71 -8.33 -3.86
CA GLN A 113 -1.45 -9.09 -4.86
C GLN A 113 -2.15 -8.17 -5.87
N GLU A 114 -2.77 -7.09 -5.42
CA GLU A 114 -3.35 -6.06 -6.31
C GLU A 114 -2.28 -5.48 -7.24
N ALA A 115 -1.12 -5.10 -6.70
CA ALA A 115 -0.01 -4.58 -7.48
C ALA A 115 0.50 -5.57 -8.52
N TYR A 116 0.60 -6.85 -8.16
CA TYR A 116 1.02 -7.92 -9.07
C TYR A 116 0.03 -8.08 -10.24
N GLN A 117 -1.28 -8.02 -9.98
CA GLN A 117 -2.28 -8.08 -11.04
C GLN A 117 -2.20 -6.86 -11.97
N LEU A 118 -2.01 -5.66 -11.42
CA LEU A 118 -1.83 -4.44 -12.20
C LEU A 118 -0.57 -4.51 -13.07
N ASN A 119 0.54 -5.05 -12.56
CA ASN A 119 1.76 -5.28 -13.35
C ASN A 119 1.51 -6.23 -14.53
N ASN A 120 0.77 -7.32 -14.32
CA ASN A 120 0.41 -8.24 -15.42
C ASN A 120 -0.45 -7.56 -16.50
N GLN A 121 -1.20 -6.53 -16.12
CA GLN A 121 -1.99 -5.69 -17.02
C GLN A 121 -1.18 -4.53 -17.62
N LYS A 122 0.10 -4.37 -17.24
CA LYS A 122 0.99 -3.26 -17.59
C LYS A 122 0.52 -1.90 -17.08
N GLU A 123 -0.29 -1.90 -16.03
CA GLU A 123 -0.72 -0.71 -15.29
C GLU A 123 0.34 -0.35 -14.25
N TYR A 124 1.53 0.03 -14.72
CA TYR A 124 2.74 0.13 -13.89
C TYR A 124 2.64 1.24 -12.83
N GLU A 125 2.06 2.40 -13.14
CA GLU A 125 1.88 3.49 -12.17
C GLU A 125 0.94 3.07 -11.03
N GLN A 126 -0.18 2.40 -11.35
CA GLN A 126 -1.08 1.86 -10.33
C GLN A 126 -0.39 0.76 -9.51
N ALA A 127 0.37 -0.12 -10.16
CA ALA A 127 1.13 -1.18 -9.49
C ALA A 127 2.14 -0.59 -8.50
N ILE A 128 2.90 0.43 -8.90
CA ILE A 128 3.86 1.14 -8.02
C ILE A 128 3.16 1.72 -6.79
N ALA A 129 1.97 2.32 -6.97
CA ALA A 129 1.20 2.87 -5.86
C ALA A 129 0.77 1.78 -4.87
N LYS A 130 0.36 0.60 -5.37
CA LYS A 130 -0.05 -0.53 -4.54
C LYS A 130 1.13 -1.22 -3.86
N TYR A 131 2.25 -1.46 -4.55
CA TYR A 131 3.48 -1.95 -3.91
C TYR A 131 3.97 -1.00 -2.83
N SER A 132 3.88 0.32 -3.05
CA SER A 132 4.29 1.30 -2.04
C SER A 132 3.47 1.20 -0.75
N LYS A 133 2.17 0.88 -0.82
CA LYS A 133 1.34 0.61 0.35
C LYS A 133 1.72 -0.68 1.07
N ALA A 134 2.04 -1.74 0.32
CA ALA A 134 2.55 -2.97 0.90
C ALA A 134 3.87 -2.73 1.66
N ILE A 135 4.78 -1.94 1.08
CA ILE A 135 6.08 -1.57 1.68
C ILE A 135 5.90 -0.64 2.90
N GLU A 136 4.94 0.28 2.88
CA GLU A 136 4.64 1.14 4.03
C GLU A 136 4.17 0.33 5.25
N LEU A 137 3.39 -0.73 5.00
CA LEU A 137 2.95 -1.66 6.04
C LEU A 137 4.06 -2.59 6.51
N ILE A 138 4.87 -3.11 5.58
CA ILE A 138 5.99 -4.02 5.84
C ILE A 138 7.25 -3.49 5.12
N PRO A 139 8.08 -2.68 5.79
CA PRO A 139 9.24 -2.03 5.17
C PRO A 139 10.31 -2.98 4.62
N ASN A 140 10.37 -4.22 5.11
CA ASN A 140 11.31 -5.24 4.68
C ASN A 140 10.71 -6.27 3.70
N PHE A 141 9.57 -5.96 3.08
CA PHE A 141 8.93 -6.84 2.10
C PHE A 141 9.68 -6.80 0.75
N PHE A 142 10.83 -7.47 0.67
CA PHE A 142 11.77 -7.35 -0.44
C PHE A 142 11.15 -7.74 -1.79
N GLU A 143 10.23 -8.71 -1.84
CA GLU A 143 9.53 -9.07 -3.08
C GLU A 143 8.66 -7.91 -3.61
N ALA A 144 8.02 -7.14 -2.71
CA ALA A 144 7.26 -5.95 -3.10
C ALA A 144 8.19 -4.81 -3.55
N ILE A 145 9.35 -4.68 -2.93
CA ILE A 145 10.38 -3.69 -3.28
C ILE A 145 10.95 -3.98 -4.68
N ASP A 146 11.38 -5.23 -4.92
CA ASP A 146 11.91 -5.67 -6.22
C ASP A 146 10.87 -5.49 -7.33
N ASN A 147 9.63 -5.91 -7.10
CA ASN A 147 8.58 -5.75 -8.10
C ASN A 147 8.23 -4.28 -8.37
N ARG A 148 8.28 -3.40 -7.36
CA ARG A 148 8.15 -1.95 -7.57
C ARG A 148 9.29 -1.40 -8.41
N ALA A 149 10.51 -1.88 -8.19
CA ALA A 149 11.68 -1.50 -8.97
C ALA A 149 11.52 -1.93 -10.45
N PHE A 150 11.05 -3.15 -10.70
CA PHE A 150 10.74 -3.61 -12.06
C PHE A 150 9.66 -2.77 -12.74
N SER A 151 8.56 -2.44 -12.05
CA SER A 151 7.55 -1.53 -12.61
C SER A 151 8.13 -0.15 -12.97
N LYS A 152 9.05 0.37 -12.14
CA LYS A 152 9.74 1.63 -12.43
C LYS A 152 10.68 1.50 -13.63
N MET A 153 11.38 0.38 -13.79
CA MET A 153 12.17 0.08 -15.00
C MET A 153 11.31 0.06 -16.25
N ASP A 154 10.13 -0.56 -16.21
CA ASP A 154 9.19 -0.61 -17.35
C ASP A 154 8.70 0.78 -17.76
N LEU A 155 8.63 1.73 -16.81
CA LEU A 155 8.32 3.15 -17.08
C LEU A 155 9.55 3.98 -17.48
N GLY A 156 10.75 3.41 -17.46
CA GLY A 156 12.00 4.12 -17.74
C GLY A 156 12.50 5.00 -16.59
N HIS A 157 12.00 4.82 -15.37
CA HIS A 157 12.45 5.52 -14.17
C HIS A 157 13.66 4.82 -13.54
N TRP A 158 14.76 4.77 -14.28
CA TRP A 158 15.94 3.94 -13.98
C TRP A 158 16.59 4.26 -12.63
N GLU A 159 16.80 5.53 -12.30
CA GLU A 159 17.43 5.94 -11.04
C GLU A 159 16.53 5.57 -9.87
N ALA A 160 15.22 5.79 -9.99
CA ALA A 160 14.25 5.45 -8.95
C ALA A 160 14.08 3.94 -8.76
N ALA A 161 14.32 3.14 -9.80
CA ALA A 161 14.35 1.67 -9.72
C ALA A 161 15.64 1.18 -9.05
N ALA A 162 16.80 1.76 -9.39
CA ALA A 162 18.08 1.44 -8.75
C ALA A 162 18.02 1.67 -7.23
N GLU A 163 17.39 2.76 -6.77
CA GLU A 163 17.21 3.02 -5.33
C GLU A 163 16.32 1.97 -4.64
N ASP A 164 15.28 1.45 -5.31
CA ASP A 164 14.47 0.36 -4.75
C ASP A 164 15.27 -0.94 -4.67
N PHE A 165 16.04 -1.31 -5.70
CA PHE A 165 16.89 -2.50 -5.63
C PHE A 165 17.97 -2.38 -4.55
N LYS A 166 18.55 -1.19 -4.33
CA LYS A 166 19.46 -0.97 -3.20
C LYS A 166 18.77 -1.13 -1.86
N LEU A 167 17.52 -0.67 -1.73
CA LEU A 167 16.71 -0.93 -0.55
C LEU A 167 16.47 -2.43 -0.38
N SER A 168 16.16 -3.16 -1.45
CA SER A 168 16.04 -4.61 -1.42
C SER A 168 17.34 -5.31 -0.97
N LEU A 169 18.50 -4.86 -1.45
CA LEU A 169 19.81 -5.36 -0.99
C LEU A 169 20.08 -5.09 0.49
N SER A 170 19.49 -4.06 1.09
CA SER A 170 19.61 -3.86 2.55
C SER A 170 18.89 -4.95 3.35
N VAL A 171 17.94 -5.66 2.74
CA VAL A 171 17.16 -6.76 3.31
C VAL A 171 17.73 -8.13 2.86
N ASN A 172 18.12 -8.25 1.59
CA ASN A 172 18.70 -9.44 0.98
C ASN A 172 20.04 -9.10 0.29
N PRO A 173 21.16 -9.04 1.02
CA PRO A 173 22.43 -8.47 0.55
C PRO A 173 23.08 -9.18 -0.64
N ASP A 174 22.84 -10.48 -0.82
CA ASP A 174 23.47 -11.30 -1.85
C ASP A 174 22.50 -11.62 -3.01
N SER A 175 21.47 -10.78 -3.21
CA SER A 175 20.53 -10.93 -4.33
C SER A 175 21.20 -10.61 -5.66
N PHE A 176 21.60 -11.65 -6.40
CA PHE A 176 22.12 -11.51 -7.76
C PHE A 176 21.18 -10.69 -8.65
N LEU A 177 19.88 -10.94 -8.55
CA LEU A 177 18.85 -10.21 -9.30
C LEU A 177 18.94 -8.70 -9.04
N ALA A 178 18.94 -8.29 -7.78
CA ALA A 178 18.98 -6.86 -7.44
C ALA A 178 20.31 -6.21 -7.83
N ILE A 179 21.46 -6.87 -7.59
CA ILE A 179 22.79 -6.34 -7.99
C ILE A 179 22.84 -6.15 -9.51
N PHE A 180 22.44 -7.16 -10.27
CA PHE A 180 22.46 -7.11 -11.73
C PHE A 180 21.50 -6.03 -12.25
N SER A 181 20.27 -5.95 -11.72
CA SER A 181 19.27 -4.97 -12.15
C SER A 181 19.66 -3.52 -11.79
N ILE A 182 20.42 -3.26 -10.72
CA ILE A 182 21.01 -1.93 -10.48
C ILE A 182 21.99 -1.57 -11.59
N GLY A 183 22.83 -2.53 -12.02
CA GLY A 183 23.73 -2.36 -13.16
C GLY A 183 22.96 -2.01 -14.45
N GLU A 184 21.87 -2.71 -14.73
CA GLU A 184 20.99 -2.43 -15.87
C GLU A 184 20.37 -1.03 -15.79
N CYS A 185 19.89 -0.63 -14.62
CA CYS A 185 19.34 0.70 -14.40
C CYS A 185 20.38 1.78 -14.71
N TYR A 186 21.60 1.68 -14.17
CA TYR A 186 22.66 2.66 -14.44
C TYR A 186 23.12 2.64 -15.89
N PHE A 187 23.15 1.48 -16.54
CA PHE A 187 23.47 1.39 -17.95
C PHE A 187 22.44 2.14 -18.82
N LYS A 188 21.14 1.98 -18.51
CA LYS A 188 20.04 2.68 -19.19
C LYS A 188 20.01 4.18 -18.88
N ALA A 189 20.41 4.57 -17.68
CA ALA A 189 20.61 5.96 -17.28
C ALA A 189 21.92 6.60 -17.80
N THR A 190 22.67 5.89 -18.67
CA THR A 190 23.99 6.29 -19.22
C THR A 190 25.07 6.59 -18.17
N GLU A 191 24.86 6.13 -16.93
CA GLU A 191 25.82 6.19 -15.83
C GLU A 191 26.79 5.00 -15.87
N TYR A 192 27.54 4.87 -16.97
CA TYR A 192 28.33 3.67 -17.28
C TYR A 192 29.39 3.30 -16.23
N ALA A 193 29.97 4.30 -15.54
CA ALA A 193 30.91 4.03 -14.46
C ALA A 193 30.26 3.26 -13.30
N LYS A 194 29.05 3.66 -12.89
CA LYS A 194 28.27 2.94 -11.85
C LYS A 194 27.80 1.59 -12.35
N ALA A 195 27.31 1.51 -13.60
CA ALA A 195 26.86 0.26 -14.20
C ALA A 195 27.99 -0.80 -14.20
N LYS A 196 29.21 -0.40 -14.56
CA LYS A 196 30.41 -1.24 -14.54
C LYS A 196 30.63 -1.87 -13.17
N GLU A 197 30.59 -1.08 -12.10
CA GLU A 197 30.83 -1.56 -10.74
C GLU A 197 29.83 -2.66 -10.33
N TYR A 198 28.55 -2.49 -10.66
CA TYR A 198 27.50 -3.47 -10.34
C TYR A 198 27.59 -4.73 -11.22
N PHE A 199 27.90 -4.61 -12.51
CA PHE A 199 28.12 -5.78 -13.36
C PHE A 199 29.36 -6.58 -12.96
N GLU A 200 30.43 -5.93 -12.51
CA GLU A 200 31.61 -6.60 -11.94
C GLU A 200 31.24 -7.37 -10.66
N GLN A 201 30.48 -6.75 -9.76
CA GLN A 201 29.98 -7.42 -8.55
C GLN A 201 29.10 -8.63 -8.88
N ALA A 202 28.14 -8.49 -9.80
CA ALA A 202 27.29 -9.61 -10.23
C ALA A 202 28.11 -10.76 -10.87
N ALA A 203 29.14 -10.44 -11.67
CA ALA A 203 30.03 -11.43 -12.27
C ALA A 203 30.91 -12.17 -11.25
N VAL A 204 31.22 -11.55 -10.10
CA VAL A 204 31.91 -12.20 -8.98
C VAL A 204 30.96 -13.10 -8.21
N LEU A 205 29.72 -12.64 -7.99
CA LEU A 205 28.70 -13.37 -7.23
C LEU A 205 28.25 -14.65 -7.94
N ASP A 206 28.03 -14.60 -9.26
CA ASP A 206 27.75 -15.77 -10.10
C ASP A 206 28.67 -15.78 -11.33
N PRO A 207 29.85 -16.42 -11.22
CA PRO A 207 30.83 -16.48 -12.30
C PRO A 207 30.38 -17.28 -13.53
N ASP A 208 29.40 -18.18 -13.39
CA ASP A 208 28.92 -19.02 -14.49
C ASP A 208 27.82 -18.32 -15.29
N HIS A 209 27.12 -17.36 -14.68
CA HIS A 209 26.16 -16.52 -15.36
C HIS A 209 26.82 -15.57 -16.37
N GLN A 210 26.41 -15.68 -17.63
CA GLN A 210 27.06 -14.93 -18.73
C GLN A 210 26.58 -13.47 -18.86
N LEU A 211 25.34 -13.14 -18.44
CA LEU A 211 24.76 -11.81 -18.60
C LEU A 211 25.62 -10.69 -18.00
N PRO A 212 26.11 -10.76 -16.74
CA PRO A 212 26.96 -9.71 -16.18
C PRO A 212 28.19 -9.42 -17.04
N LYS A 213 28.86 -10.47 -17.57
CA LYS A 213 30.05 -10.32 -18.42
C LYS A 213 29.72 -9.67 -19.76
N GLN A 214 28.58 -10.04 -20.35
CA GLN A 214 28.10 -9.45 -21.61
C GLN A 214 27.78 -7.95 -21.44
N PHE A 215 27.04 -7.60 -20.38
CA PHE A 215 26.70 -6.21 -20.08
C PHE A 215 27.93 -5.38 -19.68
N LEU A 216 28.88 -5.97 -18.95
CA LEU A 216 30.15 -5.34 -18.64
C LEU A 216 30.94 -5.00 -19.91
N ALA A 217 31.02 -5.93 -20.88
CA ALA A 217 31.68 -5.67 -22.16
C ALA A 217 31.01 -4.51 -22.92
N GLN A 218 29.68 -4.51 -23.01
CA GLN A 218 28.91 -3.41 -23.63
C GLN A 218 29.16 -2.07 -22.92
N THR A 219 29.18 -2.08 -21.59
CA THR A 219 29.44 -0.89 -20.77
C THR A 219 30.82 -0.31 -21.05
N LEU A 220 31.85 -1.17 -21.13
CA LEU A 220 33.22 -0.75 -21.44
C LEU A 220 33.38 -0.20 -22.86
N GLU A 221 32.56 -0.63 -23.82
CA GLU A 221 32.52 -0.04 -25.16
C GLU A 221 31.91 1.37 -25.13
N GLN A 222 30.78 1.56 -24.45
CA GLN A 222 30.13 2.87 -24.29
C GLN A 222 31.01 3.88 -23.55
N MET A 223 31.87 3.43 -22.64
CA MET A 223 32.83 4.32 -21.94
C MET A 223 33.98 4.81 -22.83
N LYS A 224 34.20 4.19 -24.00
CA LYS A 224 35.27 4.57 -24.94
C LYS A 224 34.79 5.50 -26.07
N SER A 225 33.47 5.57 -26.29
CA SER A 225 32.83 6.44 -27.28
C SER A 225 32.58 7.84 -26.72
#